data_AF-A0A7S0ERS5-F1
#
_entry.id   AF-A0A7S0ERS5-F1
#
_cell.length_a   1.000
_cell.length_b   1.000
_cell.length_c   1.000
_cell.angle_alpha   90.00
_cell.angle_beta   90.00
_cell.angle_gamma   90.00
#
_symmetry.space_group_name_H-M   'P 1'
#
loop_
_entity.id
_entity.type
_entity.pdbx_description
1 polymer ?
#
loop_
_entity_poly.entity_id
_entity_poly.type
_entity_poly.pdbx_seq_one_letter_code
_entity_poly.pdbx_strand_id
1 'polypeptide(L)'
;MGSCGLDESQAAALKAALTREVALIHGAPGTGKSHVTNLTLKALLANAAKRGGGGGGGDAASPPILVVCASSDGLDRLLEALVEQEPRLVRVGPRTHSEALKGTSLRLRLAEEKEDEAEAKARRTLAKQQRALRAEIEALAAQLQQREPTADDVEDVANTAQIM
;
A
#
# COMPACT_ATOMS: atom_id res chain seq x y z
N MET A 1 -3.73 17.92 37.30
CA MET A 1 -2.75 17.25 36.44
C MET A 1 -3.02 15.76 36.59
N GLY A 2 -3.59 15.12 35.56
CA GLY A 2 -3.96 13.70 35.64
C GLY A 2 -2.70 12.86 35.82
N SER A 3 -2.71 11.95 36.79
CA SER A 3 -1.63 11.00 36.99
C SER A 3 -1.42 10.23 35.68
N CYS A 4 -0.34 10.49 34.96
CA CYS A 4 0.17 9.50 34.02
C CYS A 4 0.37 8.24 34.86
N GLY A 5 -0.29 7.14 34.52
CA GLY A 5 -0.23 5.88 35.27
C GLY A 5 1.15 5.19 35.17
N LEU A 6 2.22 5.98 35.27
CA LEU A 6 3.62 5.59 35.23
C LEU A 6 4.14 5.62 36.66
N ASP A 7 4.86 4.57 37.02
CA ASP A 7 5.70 4.63 38.22
C ASP A 7 6.91 5.55 37.99
N GLU A 8 7.62 5.87 39.08
CA GLU A 8 8.78 6.77 39.05
C GLU A 8 9.87 6.29 38.08
N SER A 9 10.08 4.97 37.98
CA SER A 9 11.11 4.41 37.10
C SER A 9 10.74 4.54 35.62
N GLN A 10 9.46 4.37 35.29
CA GLN A 10 8.92 4.54 33.95
C GLN A 10 8.91 6.01 33.53
N ALA A 11 8.58 6.93 34.45
CA ALA A 11 8.66 8.37 34.21
C ALA A 11 10.11 8.82 33.95
N ALA A 12 11.06 8.32 34.75
CA ALA A 12 12.49 8.57 34.53
C ALA A 12 12.98 8.01 33.19
N ALA A 13 12.54 6.82 32.80
CA ALA A 13 12.87 6.21 31.51
C ALA A 13 12.31 7.02 30.33
N LEU A 14 11.05 7.45 30.41
CA LEU A 14 10.43 8.30 29.38
C LEU A 14 11.18 9.63 29.23
N LYS A 15 11.51 10.29 30.35
CA LYS A 15 12.32 11.51 30.34
C LYS A 15 13.67 11.27 29.66
N ALA A 16 14.39 10.21 30.06
CA ALA A 16 15.68 9.88 29.46
C ALA A 16 15.59 9.64 27.95
N ALA A 17 14.56 8.93 27.48
CA ALA A 17 14.34 8.67 26.05
C ALA A 17 14.07 9.94 25.22
N LEU A 18 13.44 10.95 25.82
CA LEU A 18 13.05 12.18 25.11
C LEU A 18 14.10 13.28 25.16
N THR A 19 14.98 13.29 26.18
CA THR A 19 15.90 14.41 26.42
C THR A 19 17.37 14.08 26.21
N ARG A 20 17.73 12.81 26.00
CA ARG A 20 19.11 12.39 25.75
C ARG A 20 19.29 11.95 24.31
N GLU A 21 20.50 12.13 23.79
CA GLU A 21 20.87 11.62 22.46
C GLU A 21 20.86 10.09 22.42
N VAL A 22 21.28 9.45 23.52
CA VAL A 22 21.27 8.00 23.70
C VAL A 22 20.75 7.65 25.09
N ALA A 23 19.79 6.72 25.16
CA ALA A 23 19.25 6.21 26.41
C ALA A 23 19.15 4.68 26.35
N LEU A 24 19.69 4.01 27.37
CA LEU A 24 19.49 2.58 27.60
C LEU A 24 18.40 2.39 28.65
N ILE A 25 17.26 1.84 28.23
CA ILE A 25 16.14 1.54 29.12
C ILE A 25 16.10 0.05 29.37
N HIS A 26 16.34 -0.35 30.63
CA HIS A 26 16.28 -1.74 31.06
C HIS A 26 15.02 -1.97 31.91
N GLY A 27 14.59 -3.23 32.00
CA GLY A 27 13.69 -3.68 33.06
C GLY A 27 13.49 -5.19 33.01
N ALA A 28 12.93 -5.80 34.05
CA ALA A 28 12.54 -7.20 34.05
C ALA A 28 11.36 -7.48 33.08
N PRO A 29 11.06 -8.73 32.71
CA PRO A 29 9.83 -9.06 31.97
C PRO A 29 8.59 -8.49 32.68
N GLY A 30 7.65 -7.92 31.92
CA GLY A 30 6.42 -7.33 32.48
C GLY A 30 6.54 -5.90 33.04
N THR A 31 7.71 -5.27 33.08
CA THR A 31 7.87 -3.91 33.66
C THR A 31 7.41 -2.75 32.77
N GLY A 32 6.52 -3.00 31.80
CA GLY A 32 5.96 -1.94 30.96
C GLY A 32 6.93 -1.29 29.96
N LYS A 33 8.03 -1.95 29.57
CA LYS A 33 8.96 -1.43 28.53
C LYS A 33 8.23 -1.01 27.25
N SER A 34 7.36 -1.86 26.73
CA SER A 34 6.56 -1.55 25.54
C SER A 34 5.62 -0.35 25.76
N HIS A 35 5.13 -0.16 26.99
CA HIS A 35 4.30 0.99 27.34
C HIS A 35 5.11 2.29 27.31
N VAL A 36 6.29 2.30 27.95
CA VAL A 36 7.21 3.45 27.91
C VAL A 36 7.63 3.77 26.47
N THR A 37 8.02 2.76 25.68
CA THR A 37 8.38 2.95 24.26
C THR A 37 7.23 3.57 23.46
N ASN A 38 6.01 3.09 23.66
CA ASN A 38 4.83 3.65 23.00
C ASN A 38 4.62 5.12 23.37
N LEU A 39 4.74 5.48 24.65
CA LEU A 39 4.62 6.88 25.08
C LEU A 39 5.72 7.75 24.48
N THR A 40 6.96 7.26 24.44
CA THR A 40 8.07 7.96 23.78
C THR A 40 7.75 8.23 22.31
N LEU A 41 7.33 7.21 21.56
CA LEU A 41 7.00 7.36 20.14
C LEU A 41 5.85 8.35 19.92
N LYS A 42 4.79 8.26 20.73
CA LYS A 42 3.65 9.21 20.68
C LYS A 42 4.10 10.65 20.96
N ALA A 43 4.97 10.85 21.95
CA ALA A 43 5.51 12.17 22.26
C ALA A 43 6.41 12.71 21.14
N LEU A 44 7.26 11.87 20.53
CA LEU A 44 8.11 12.25 19.40
C LEU A 44 7.28 12.65 18.18
N LEU A 45 6.24 11.88 17.85
CA LEU A 45 5.31 12.18 16.76
C LEU A 45 4.54 13.48 17.01
N ALA A 46 4.02 13.68 18.22
CA ALA A 46 3.33 14.92 18.59
C ALA A 46 4.25 16.15 18.50
N ASN A 47 5.53 16.00 18.88
CA ASN A 47 6.52 17.06 18.76
C ASN A 47 6.88 17.35 17.30
N ALA A 48 6.96 16.31 16.45
CA ALA A 48 7.19 16.48 15.01
C ALA A 48 6.04 17.25 14.34
N ALA A 49 4.78 16.90 14.63
CA ALA A 49 3.61 17.58 14.10
C ALA A 49 3.61 19.09 14.44
N LYS A 50 4.00 19.46 15.67
CA LYS A 50 4.08 20.86 16.09
C LYS A 50 5.19 21.65 15.39
N ARG A 51 6.32 21.01 15.08
CA ARG A 51 7.44 21.67 14.36
C ARG A 51 7.10 21.99 12.90
N GLY A 52 6.25 21.18 12.26
CA GLY A 52 5.81 21.41 10.88
C GLY A 52 4.73 22.48 10.69
N GLY A 53 4.24 23.12 11.76
CA GLY A 53 3.09 24.04 11.72
C GLY A 53 3.40 25.52 11.95
N GLY A 54 4.67 25.93 12.00
CA GLY A 54 5.08 27.30 12.34
C GLY A 54 6.04 27.93 11.34
N GLY A 55 5.49 28.66 10.36
CA GLY A 55 6.10 29.82 9.68
C GLY A 55 7.55 29.68 9.18
N GLY A 56 7.70 29.35 7.90
CA GLY A 56 8.96 29.58 7.17
C GLY A 56 9.07 28.64 5.97
N GLY A 57 8.93 29.19 4.77
CA GLY A 57 9.00 28.45 3.50
C GLY A 57 10.27 27.62 3.37
N GLY A 58 10.09 26.32 3.18
CA GLY A 58 11.13 25.34 2.93
C GLY A 58 10.60 23.96 3.26
N ASP A 59 10.92 22.97 2.44
CA ASP A 59 10.50 21.56 2.49
C ASP A 59 11.00 20.79 3.74
N ALA A 60 10.86 21.36 4.93
CA ALA A 60 11.29 20.78 6.20
C ALA A 60 10.26 19.75 6.69
N ALA A 61 10.06 18.68 5.91
CA ALA A 61 9.41 17.48 6.42
C ALA A 61 10.15 17.03 7.68
N SER A 62 9.40 16.80 8.76
CA SER A 62 9.99 16.26 10.00
C SER A 62 10.75 14.96 9.66
N PRO A 63 11.98 14.79 10.17
CA PRO A 63 12.77 13.61 9.87
C PRO A 63 12.02 12.34 10.32
N PRO A 64 12.11 11.23 9.56
CA PRO A 64 11.40 10.01 9.88
C PRO A 64 11.90 9.40 11.20
N ILE A 65 10.99 8.76 11.94
CA ILE A 65 11.34 7.97 13.13
C ILE A 65 11.51 6.52 12.69
N LEU A 66 12.74 5.99 12.84
CA LEU A 66 13.02 4.57 12.58
C LEU A 66 12.77 3.75 13.85
N VAL A 67 11.93 2.72 13.73
CA VAL A 67 11.65 1.78 14.81
C VAL A 67 12.13 0.40 14.39
N VAL A 68 12.98 -0.21 15.22
CA VAL A 68 13.56 -1.54 14.97
C VAL A 68 13.24 -2.45 16.16
N CYS A 69 12.89 -3.70 15.87
CA CYS A 69 12.68 -4.74 16.88
C CYS A 69 13.33 -6.05 16.42
N ALA A 70 13.72 -6.89 17.37
CA ALA A 70 14.35 -8.18 17.08
C ALA A 70 13.37 -9.21 16.46
N SER A 71 12.06 -9.03 16.65
CA SER A 71 11.02 -9.91 16.11
C SER A 71 9.95 -9.14 15.35
N SER A 72 9.40 -9.77 14.31
CA SER A 72 8.27 -9.25 13.53
C SER A 72 7.05 -8.98 14.40
N ASP A 73 6.75 -9.90 15.31
CA ASP A 73 5.56 -9.85 16.17
C ASP A 73 5.70 -8.76 17.24
N GLY A 74 6.93 -8.54 17.74
CA GLY A 74 7.21 -7.42 18.65
C GLY A 74 7.03 -6.08 17.94
N LEU A 75 7.51 -6.00 16.68
CA LEU A 75 7.31 -4.82 15.84
C LEU A 75 5.82 -4.59 15.54
N ASP A 76 5.07 -5.64 15.17
CA ASP A 76 3.62 -5.54 14.89
C ASP A 76 2.87 -4.96 16.10
N ARG A 77 3.03 -5.54 17.29
CA ARG A 77 2.37 -5.06 18.52
C ARG A 77 2.69 -3.60 18.84
N LEU A 78 3.91 -3.16 18.55
CA LEU A 78 4.33 -1.78 18.79
C LEU A 78 3.69 -0.83 17.77
N LEU A 79 3.67 -1.19 16.48
CA LEU A 79 3.12 -0.36 15.40
C LEU A 79 1.59 -0.32 15.43
N GLU A 80 0.91 -1.39 15.84
CA GLU A 80 -0.56 -1.42 16.04
C GLU A 80 -1.03 -0.31 16.97
N ALA A 81 -0.28 0.00 18.02
CA ALA A 81 -0.61 1.06 18.97
C ALA A 81 -0.43 2.48 18.41
N LEU A 82 0.12 2.61 17.20
CA LEU A 82 0.50 3.87 16.55
C LEU A 82 -0.17 4.09 15.19
N VAL A 83 -0.67 3.04 14.53
CA VAL A 83 -1.18 3.10 13.15
C VAL A 83 -2.33 4.10 12.98
N GLU A 84 -3.19 4.23 13.99
CA GLU A 84 -4.29 5.22 13.99
C GLU A 84 -3.80 6.66 14.14
N GLN A 85 -2.62 6.86 14.75
CA GLN A 85 -2.08 8.18 15.09
C GLN A 85 -1.10 8.73 14.05
N GLU A 86 -0.45 7.86 13.27
CA GLU A 86 0.47 8.26 12.21
C GLU A 86 0.08 7.59 10.89
N PRO A 87 -0.74 8.28 10.06
CA PRO A 87 -1.20 7.75 8.78
C PRO A 87 -0.09 7.50 7.76
N ARG A 88 1.10 8.12 7.94
CA ARG A 88 2.26 7.92 7.05
C ARG A 88 3.16 6.77 7.50
N LEU A 89 2.72 5.96 8.48
CA LEU A 89 3.46 4.80 8.95
C LEU A 89 3.72 3.83 7.79
N VAL A 90 4.97 3.44 7.63
CA VAL A 90 5.40 2.42 6.65
C VAL A 90 6.08 1.29 7.40
N ARG A 91 5.49 0.09 7.30
CA ARG A 91 6.08 -1.14 7.83
C ARG A 91 6.98 -1.78 6.77
N VAL A 92 8.25 -1.97 7.09
CA VAL A 92 9.25 -2.63 6.24
C VAL A 92 9.58 -4.00 6.81
N GLY A 93 9.58 -5.04 5.97
CA GLY A 93 9.97 -6.40 6.37
C GLY A 93 9.12 -7.50 5.73
N PRO A 94 9.14 -8.71 6.33
CA PRO A 94 8.32 -9.84 5.88
C PRO A 94 6.83 -9.58 6.08
N ARG A 95 6.00 -10.55 5.67
CA ARG A 95 4.53 -10.46 5.78
C ARG A 95 4.13 -10.24 7.24
N THR A 96 3.28 -9.25 7.47
CA THR A 96 2.62 -9.02 8.77
C THR A 96 1.41 -9.95 8.90
N HIS A 97 1.15 -10.43 10.12
CA HIS A 97 -0.08 -11.15 10.47
C HIS A 97 -1.17 -10.21 11.01
N SER A 98 -0.83 -8.94 11.24
CA SER A 98 -1.76 -7.92 11.73
C SER A 98 -2.57 -7.34 10.58
N GLU A 99 -3.89 -7.50 10.64
CA GLU A 99 -4.82 -6.90 9.67
C GLU A 99 -4.70 -5.37 9.64
N ALA A 100 -4.50 -4.74 10.81
CA ALA A 100 -4.37 -3.29 10.94
C ALA A 100 -3.12 -2.74 10.23
N LEU A 101 -2.08 -3.56 10.06
CA LEU A 101 -0.80 -3.15 9.47
C LEU A 101 -0.63 -3.61 8.01
N LYS A 102 -1.60 -4.34 7.43
CA LYS A 102 -1.50 -4.75 6.03
C LYS A 102 -1.40 -3.55 5.09
N GLY A 103 -2.24 -2.54 5.28
CA GLY A 103 -2.24 -1.32 4.46
C GLY A 103 -0.98 -0.45 4.61
N THR A 104 -0.18 -0.66 5.67
CA THR A 104 1.08 0.07 5.88
C THR A 104 2.30 -0.71 5.41
N SER A 105 2.13 -1.97 4.99
CA SER A 105 3.24 -2.82 4.53
C SER A 105 3.80 -2.36 3.19
N LEU A 106 5.07 -1.95 3.15
CA LEU A 106 5.74 -1.55 1.92
C LEU A 106 5.73 -2.67 0.86
N ARG A 107 5.89 -3.93 1.30
CA ARG A 107 5.91 -5.09 0.40
C ARG A 107 4.56 -5.30 -0.30
N LEU A 108 3.44 -5.10 0.42
CA LEU A 108 2.11 -5.25 -0.16
C LEU A 108 1.82 -4.11 -1.13
N ARG A 109 2.13 -2.86 -0.74
CA ARG A 109 1.96 -1.69 -1.60
C ARG A 109 2.73 -1.80 -2.92
N LEU A 110 3.99 -2.27 -2.86
CA LEU A 110 4.80 -2.52 -4.07
C LEU A 110 4.30 -3.69 -4.92
N ALA A 111 3.56 -4.64 -4.34
CA ALA A 111 2.96 -5.75 -5.08
C ALA A 111 1.69 -5.29 -5.80
N GLU A 112 0.83 -4.54 -5.10
CA GLU A 112 -0.38 -3.92 -5.64
C GLU A 112 -0.04 -2.99 -6.83
N GLU A 113 0.96 -2.11 -6.67
CA GLU A 113 1.42 -1.23 -7.76
C GLU A 113 1.85 -2.00 -9.02
N LYS A 114 2.51 -3.15 -8.85
CA LYS A 114 2.93 -3.99 -9.99
C LYS A 114 1.76 -4.70 -10.65
N GLU A 115 0.78 -5.13 -9.87
CA GLU A 115 -0.45 -5.74 -10.39
C GLU A 115 -1.25 -4.72 -11.20
N ASP A 116 -1.40 -3.49 -10.69
CA ASP A 116 -2.05 -2.38 -11.38
C ASP A 116 -1.35 -2.03 -12.71
N GLU A 117 -0.02 -1.96 -12.71
CA GLU A 117 0.77 -1.73 -13.92
C GLU A 117 0.59 -2.85 -14.95
N ALA A 118 0.62 -4.11 -14.51
CA ALA A 118 0.42 -5.27 -15.38
C ALA A 118 -0.99 -5.27 -15.97
N GLU A 119 -2.01 -4.98 -15.17
CA GLU A 119 -3.40 -4.89 -15.62
C GLU A 119 -3.59 -3.74 -16.63
N ALA A 120 -3.03 -2.56 -16.33
CA ALA A 120 -3.08 -1.41 -17.24
C ALA A 120 -2.43 -1.73 -18.60
N LYS A 121 -1.31 -2.46 -18.59
CA LYS A 121 -0.63 -2.90 -19.82
C LYS A 121 -1.45 -3.93 -20.59
N ALA A 122 -2.06 -4.90 -19.91
CA ALA A 122 -2.94 -5.88 -20.51
C ALA A 122 -4.16 -5.22 -21.18
N ARG A 123 -4.83 -4.28 -20.49
CA ARG A 123 -5.97 -3.51 -21.02
C ARG A 123 -5.61 -2.72 -22.28
N ARG A 124 -4.45 -2.06 -22.29
CA ARG A 124 -3.94 -1.34 -23.48
C ARG A 124 -3.71 -2.27 -24.66
N THR A 125 -3.17 -3.46 -24.39
CA THR A 125 -2.87 -4.47 -25.44
C THR A 125 -4.15 -5.03 -26.04
N LEU A 126 -5.12 -5.40 -25.20
CA LEU A 126 -6.43 -5.87 -25.63
C LEU A 126 -7.17 -4.82 -26.45
N ALA A 127 -7.17 -3.56 -26.02
CA ALA A 127 -7.80 -2.48 -26.78
C ALA A 127 -7.18 -2.29 -28.18
N LYS A 128 -5.86 -2.46 -28.31
CA LYS A 128 -5.16 -2.42 -29.60
C LYS A 128 -5.57 -3.58 -30.49
N GLN A 129 -5.63 -4.80 -29.93
CA GLN A 129 -6.10 -5.99 -30.65
C GLN A 129 -7.55 -5.84 -31.11
N GLN A 130 -8.45 -5.39 -30.23
CA GLN A 130 -9.85 -5.15 -30.58
C GLN A 130 -10.01 -4.14 -31.72
N ARG A 131 -9.21 -3.07 -31.74
CA ARG A 131 -9.22 -2.11 -32.86
C ARG A 131 -8.73 -2.74 -34.16
N ALA A 132 -7.67 -3.52 -34.12
CA ALA A 132 -7.14 -4.21 -35.30
C ALA A 132 -8.15 -5.20 -35.88
N LEU A 133 -8.72 -6.08 -35.03
CA LEU A 133 -9.75 -7.03 -35.44
C LEU A 133 -11.01 -6.32 -35.99
N ARG A 134 -11.45 -5.21 -35.38
CA ARG A 134 -12.58 -4.44 -35.90
C ARG A 134 -12.30 -3.86 -37.28
N ALA A 135 -11.12 -3.29 -37.49
CA ALA A 135 -10.73 -2.77 -38.80
C ALA A 135 -10.66 -3.88 -39.87
N GLU A 136 -10.18 -5.07 -39.49
CA GLU A 136 -10.14 -6.23 -40.38
C GLU A 136 -11.54 -6.75 -40.73
N ILE A 137 -12.44 -6.82 -39.75
CA ILE A 137 -13.86 -7.16 -39.97
C ILE A 137 -14.52 -6.14 -40.90
N GLU A 138 -14.31 -4.84 -40.68
CA GLU A 138 -14.85 -3.78 -41.54
C GLU A 138 -14.32 -3.88 -42.97
N ALA A 139 -13.01 -4.17 -43.14
CA ALA A 139 -12.41 -4.35 -44.45
C ALA A 139 -12.98 -5.59 -45.19
N LEU A 140 -13.09 -6.74 -44.50
CA LEU A 140 -13.69 -7.96 -45.03
C LEU A 140 -15.17 -7.75 -45.39
N ALA A 141 -15.93 -7.07 -44.53
CA ALA A 141 -17.33 -6.75 -44.80
C ALA A 141 -17.48 -5.87 -46.05
N ALA A 142 -16.60 -4.88 -46.25
CA ALA A 142 -16.58 -4.06 -47.45
C ALA A 142 -16.22 -4.86 -48.71
N GLN A 143 -15.29 -5.82 -48.62
CA GLN A 143 -14.95 -6.72 -49.73
C GLN A 143 -16.13 -7.63 -50.12
N LEU A 144 -16.85 -8.18 -49.14
CA LEU A 144 -18.03 -8.99 -49.38
C LEU A 144 -19.17 -8.19 -50.02
N GLN A 145 -19.35 -6.92 -49.67
CA GLN A 145 -20.35 -6.05 -50.30
C GLN A 145 -20.04 -5.70 -51.75
N GLN A 146 -18.77 -5.74 -52.17
CA GLN A 146 -18.33 -5.42 -53.53
C GLN A 146 -18.24 -6.65 -54.44
N ARG A 147 -18.32 -7.85 -53.87
CA ARG A 147 -18.30 -9.10 -54.65
C ARG A 147 -19.69 -9.39 -55.18
N GLU A 148 -19.84 -9.40 -56.51
CA GLU A 148 -21.07 -9.90 -57.15
C GLU A 148 -21.22 -11.40 -56.87
N PRO A 149 -22.42 -11.89 -56.52
CA PRO A 149 -22.64 -13.30 -56.25
C PRO A 149 -22.38 -14.13 -57.52
N THR A 150 -21.56 -15.16 -57.38
CA THR A 150 -21.23 -16.10 -58.47
C THR A 150 -22.22 -17.26 -58.50
N ALA A 151 -22.30 -17.98 -59.62
CA ALA A 151 -23.24 -19.11 -59.79
C ALA A 151 -23.07 -20.20 -58.71
N ASP A 152 -21.83 -20.45 -58.27
CA ASP A 152 -21.52 -21.39 -57.17
C ASP A 152 -22.13 -20.92 -55.83
N ASP A 153 -22.19 -19.60 -55.57
CA ASP A 153 -22.78 -19.04 -54.35
C ASP A 153 -24.31 -19.27 -54.31
N VAL A 154 -24.96 -19.46 -55.46
CA VAL A 154 -26.41 -19.73 -55.57
C VAL A 154 -26.71 -21.22 -55.40
N GLU A 155 -25.83 -22.10 -55.90
CA GLU A 155 -25.96 -23.56 -55.74
C GLU A 155 -25.78 -24.00 -54.27
N ASP A 156 -24.85 -23.38 -53.52
CA ASP A 156 -24.63 -23.70 -52.10
C ASP A 156 -25.81 -23.28 -51.20
N VAL A 157 -26.47 -22.16 -51.49
CA VAL A 157 -27.68 -21.72 -50.77
C VAL A 157 -28.87 -22.61 -51.11
N ALA A 158 -29.00 -23.04 -52.38
CA ALA A 158 -30.04 -23.96 -52.82
C ALA A 158 -29.90 -25.35 -52.17
N ASN A 159 -28.68 -25.87 -52.05
CA ASN A 159 -28.41 -27.14 -51.38
C ASN A 159 -28.61 -27.07 -49.86
N THR A 160 -28.24 -25.95 -49.21
CA THR A 160 -28.42 -25.79 -47.76
C THR A 160 -29.91 -25.65 -47.37
N ALA A 161 -30.72 -24.99 -48.21
CA ALA A 161 -32.16 -24.87 -48.02
C ALA A 161 -32.94 -26.16 -48.29
N GLN A 162 -32.32 -27.16 -48.92
CA GLN A 162 -32.90 -28.51 -49.13
C GLN A 162 -32.60 -29.50 -48.00
N ILE A 163 -31.77 -29.12 -47.02
CA ILE A 163 -31.37 -29.98 -45.89
C ILE A 163 -32.06 -29.57 -44.56
N MET A 164 -32.76 -28.43 -44.52
CA MET A 164 -33.73 -28.10 -43.44
C MET A 164 -35.16 -28.45 -43.87
#